data_AF-A0A0N4VEI8-F1
#
_entry.id   AF-A0A0N4VEI8-F1
#
_cell.length_a   1.000
_cell.length_b   1.000
_cell.length_c   1.000
_cell.angle_alpha   90.00
_cell.angle_beta   90.00
_cell.angle_gamma   90.00
#
_symmetry.space_group_name_H-M   'P 1'
#
loop_
_entity.id
_entity.type
_entity.pdbx_description
1 polymer ?
#
loop_
_entity_poly.entity_id
_entity_poly.type
_entity_poly.pdbx_seq_one_letter_code
_entity_poly.pdbx_strand_id
1 'polypeptide(L)'
;MAKYIANMSMNRYNRVYWVTPLLDTIQYYQQCCGGYGPLDYENSYWFITNTIRGTRSSVPPSCCKQTQTARSWNIQPVDPMCTTYKYFSSSFNTSVNIAGCADRLLTWLESKTTLFAALGFSFAGFQMIGICLAGILFHYINTYYYIRGRPVILNG
;
A
#
# COMPACT_ATOMS: atom_id res chain seq x y z
N MET A 1 -12.33 -1.31 -7.28
CA MET A 1 -11.11 -0.67 -6.74
C MET A 1 -10.74 0.62 -7.49
N ALA A 2 -10.76 0.62 -8.82
CA ALA A 2 -10.31 1.77 -9.63
C ALA A 2 -10.94 3.12 -9.30
N LYS A 3 -12.28 3.20 -9.17
CA LYS A 3 -12.98 4.43 -8.75
C LYS A 3 -12.46 5.02 -7.44
N TYR A 4 -12.09 4.18 -6.47
CA TYR A 4 -11.59 4.65 -5.18
C TYR A 4 -10.19 5.24 -5.31
N ILE A 5 -9.30 4.59 -6.07
CA ILE A 5 -7.94 5.09 -6.31
C ILE A 5 -7.99 6.37 -7.14
N ALA A 6 -8.84 6.41 -8.17
CA ALA A 6 -9.05 7.61 -9.00
C ALA A 6 -9.58 8.78 -8.17
N ASN A 7 -10.53 8.54 -7.26
CA ASN A 7 -11.01 9.55 -6.33
C ASN A 7 -9.92 10.03 -5.36
N MET A 8 -9.03 9.13 -4.92
CA MET A 8 -7.88 9.50 -4.09
C MET A 8 -6.87 10.36 -4.84
N SER A 9 -6.52 10.01 -6.08
CA SER A 9 -5.62 10.83 -6.92
C SER A 9 -6.22 12.19 -7.24
N MET A 10 -7.52 12.24 -7.58
CA MET A 10 -8.21 13.48 -7.96
C MET A 10 -8.41 14.44 -6.78
N ASN A 11 -8.91 13.93 -5.65
CA ASN A 11 -9.46 14.78 -4.58
C ASN A 11 -8.64 14.81 -3.29
N ARG A 12 -7.73 13.85 -3.09
CA ARG A 12 -7.06 13.64 -1.78
C ARG A 12 -5.55 13.68 -1.84
N TYR A 13 -4.94 13.41 -3.00
CA TYR A 13 -3.50 13.49 -3.18
C TYR A 13 -3.01 14.91 -2.88
N ASN A 14 -1.97 15.04 -2.05
CA ASN A 14 -1.43 16.31 -1.54
C ASN A 14 -2.40 17.15 -0.67
N ARG A 15 -3.53 16.58 -0.27
CA ARG A 15 -4.46 17.19 0.70
C ARG A 15 -4.51 16.39 2.00
N VAL A 16 -4.47 15.07 1.91
CA VAL A 16 -4.58 14.16 3.06
C VAL A 16 -3.22 13.52 3.33
N TYR A 17 -2.72 13.69 4.55
CA TYR A 17 -1.34 13.34 4.93
C TYR A 17 -0.93 11.90 4.59
N TRP A 18 -1.83 10.94 4.75
CA TRP A 18 -1.55 9.52 4.51
C TRP A 18 -1.76 9.11 3.05
N VAL A 19 -2.52 9.88 2.28
CA VAL A 19 -2.87 9.51 0.90
C VAL A 19 -1.68 9.69 -0.03
N THR A 20 -0.92 10.78 0.12
CA THR A 20 0.28 11.04 -0.70
C THR A 20 1.30 9.91 -0.60
N PRO A 21 1.85 9.55 0.59
CA PRO A 21 2.85 8.49 0.68
C PRO A 21 2.31 7.11 0.29
N LEU A 22 1.01 6.85 0.53
CA LEU A 22 0.36 5.62 0.07
C LEU A 22 0.36 5.54 -1.46
N LEU A 23 -0.13 6.59 -2.12
CA LEU A 23 -0.23 6.62 -3.57
C LEU A 23 1.16 6.65 -4.22
N ASP A 24 2.14 7.36 -3.65
CA ASP A 24 3.52 7.37 -4.14
C ASP A 24 4.15 5.98 -4.08
N THR A 25 3.95 5.28 -2.96
CA THR A 25 4.43 3.92 -2.76
C THR A 25 3.82 2.95 -3.77
N ILE A 26 2.50 3.01 -3.98
CA ILE A 26 1.81 2.15 -4.94
C ILE A 26 2.32 2.43 -6.37
N GLN A 27 2.38 3.70 -6.77
CA GLN A 27 2.84 4.10 -8.10
C GLN A 27 4.30 3.68 -8.36
N TYR A 28 5.16 3.81 -7.34
CA TYR A 28 6.55 3.39 -7.38
C TYR A 28 6.68 1.87 -7.58
N TYR A 29 6.05 1.06 -6.73
CA TYR A 29 6.21 -0.39 -6.76
C TYR A 29 5.50 -1.06 -7.94
N GLN A 30 4.32 -0.55 -8.30
CA GLN A 30 3.49 -1.15 -9.35
C GLN A 30 3.71 -0.51 -10.72
N GLN A 31 4.62 0.46 -10.82
CA GLN A 31 4.96 1.16 -12.07
C GLN A 31 3.69 1.61 -12.82
N CYS A 32 2.85 2.35 -12.12
CA CYS A 32 1.53 2.76 -12.57
C CYS A 32 1.28 4.24 -12.20
N CYS A 33 0.20 4.81 -12.71
CA CYS A 33 -0.21 6.18 -12.39
C CYS A 33 -1.73 6.29 -12.28
N GLY A 34 -2.23 6.94 -11.22
CA GLY A 34 -3.66 7.11 -10.97
C GLY A 34 -4.41 5.79 -10.73
N GLY A 35 -5.73 5.85 -10.65
CA GLY A 35 -6.59 4.66 -10.55
C GLY A 35 -6.75 3.95 -11.89
N TYR A 36 -7.20 4.68 -12.90
CA TYR A 36 -7.36 4.23 -14.29
C TYR A 36 -6.17 4.62 -15.16
N GLY A 37 -5.50 5.73 -14.82
CA GLY A 37 -4.36 6.22 -15.58
C GLY A 37 -3.95 7.62 -15.12
N PRO A 38 -2.97 8.23 -15.82
CA PRO A 38 -2.43 9.54 -15.45
C PRO A 38 -3.42 10.71 -15.56
N LEU A 39 -4.48 10.56 -16.36
CA LEU A 39 -5.54 11.57 -16.48
C LEU A 39 -6.37 11.74 -15.21
N ASP A 40 -6.29 10.81 -14.25
CA ASP A 40 -6.94 10.99 -12.95
C ASP A 40 -6.34 12.16 -12.13
N TYR A 41 -5.19 12.69 -12.57
CA TYR A 41 -4.62 13.92 -12.04
C TYR A 41 -5.01 15.17 -12.83
N GLU A 42 -5.61 15.03 -14.02
CA GLU A 42 -6.03 16.19 -14.81
C GLU A 42 -7.11 16.96 -14.06
N ASN A 43 -6.93 18.28 -13.89
CA ASN A 43 -7.82 19.14 -13.09
C ASN A 43 -8.03 18.68 -11.64
N SER A 44 -7.18 17.78 -11.13
CA SER A 44 -7.17 17.37 -9.72
C SER A 44 -6.71 18.51 -8.82
N TYR A 45 -6.93 18.35 -7.50
CA TYR A 45 -6.37 19.26 -6.51
C TYR A 45 -4.85 19.41 -6.70
N TRP A 46 -4.15 18.30 -6.90
CA TRP A 46 -2.72 18.28 -7.18
C TRP A 46 -2.37 19.18 -8.38
N PHE A 47 -3.02 19.00 -9.52
CA PHE A 47 -2.71 19.73 -10.75
C PHE A 47 -2.89 21.24 -10.61
N ILE A 48 -3.91 21.66 -9.85
CA ILE A 48 -4.22 23.08 -9.66
C ILE A 48 -3.25 23.74 -8.68
N THR A 49 -2.88 23.04 -7.60
CA THR A 49 -2.05 23.64 -6.54
C THR A 49 -0.55 23.47 -6.75
N ASN A 50 -0.11 22.55 -7.60
CA ASN A 50 1.30 22.24 -7.75
C ASN A 50 1.96 23.01 -8.88
N THR A 51 2.75 24.00 -8.48
CA THR A 51 3.64 24.75 -9.34
C THR A 51 5.08 24.32 -9.09
N ILE A 52 5.46 23.17 -9.63
CA ILE A 52 6.85 22.71 -9.57
C ILE A 52 7.64 23.54 -10.60
N ARG A 53 8.70 24.23 -10.17
CA ARG A 53 9.55 25.08 -11.05
C ARG A 53 8.78 26.16 -11.82
N GLY A 54 7.67 26.65 -11.26
CA GLY A 54 6.87 27.72 -11.87
C GLY A 54 5.94 27.27 -13.01
N THR A 55 5.89 25.97 -13.33
CA THR A 55 4.94 25.42 -14.30
C THR A 55 3.99 24.43 -13.62
N ARG A 56 2.78 24.27 -14.18
CA ARG A 56 1.83 23.25 -13.70
C ARG A 56 2.35 21.87 -14.05
N SER A 57 2.45 20.99 -13.06
CA SER A 57 2.80 19.58 -13.27
C SER A 57 1.55 18.76 -13.59
N SER A 58 1.58 18.04 -14.71
CA SER A 58 0.51 17.15 -15.16
C SER A 58 0.27 16.01 -14.17
N VAL A 59 1.34 15.37 -13.69
CA VAL A 59 1.26 14.23 -12.75
C VAL A 59 2.29 14.38 -11.63
N PRO A 60 2.13 13.69 -10.50
CA PRO A 60 3.15 13.67 -9.46
C PRO A 60 4.43 12.94 -9.89
N PRO A 61 5.59 13.25 -9.27
CA PRO A 61 6.86 12.60 -9.61
C PRO A 61 6.87 11.08 -9.47
N SER A 62 6.03 10.52 -8.59
CA SER A 62 5.87 9.07 -8.41
C SER A 62 5.33 8.34 -9.64
N CYS A 63 4.57 9.02 -10.50
CA CYS A 63 4.06 8.46 -11.76
C CYS A 63 5.16 8.27 -12.81
N CYS A 64 6.28 8.97 -12.67
CA CYS A 64 7.38 8.89 -13.62
C CYS A 64 8.14 7.56 -13.50
N LYS A 65 8.83 7.18 -14.57
CA LYS A 65 9.80 6.09 -14.51
C LYS A 65 10.96 6.50 -13.61
N GLN A 66 11.28 5.64 -12.65
CA GLN A 66 12.23 5.91 -11.59
C GLN A 66 13.61 5.35 -11.93
N THR A 67 14.66 5.98 -11.42
CA THR A 67 16.03 5.47 -11.52
C THR A 67 16.19 4.19 -10.67
N GLN A 68 17.26 3.44 -10.91
CA GLN A 68 17.56 2.23 -10.12
C GLN A 68 17.91 2.54 -8.65
N THR A 69 18.35 3.77 -8.36
CA THR A 69 18.69 4.25 -7.01
C THR A 69 17.49 4.80 -6.25
N ALA A 70 16.36 5.02 -6.93
CA ALA A 70 15.15 5.54 -6.33
C ALA A 70 14.59 4.58 -5.27
N ARG A 71 13.80 5.13 -4.35
CA ARG A 71 13.05 4.39 -3.32
C ARG A 71 11.65 4.98 -3.20
N SER A 72 10.69 4.25 -2.65
CA SER A 72 9.32 4.75 -2.47
C SER A 72 9.25 6.01 -1.58
N TRP A 73 10.19 6.19 -0.66
CA TRP A 73 10.33 7.39 0.19
C TRP A 73 11.29 8.44 -0.37
N ASN A 74 12.00 8.15 -1.46
CA ASN A 74 12.93 9.06 -2.13
C ASN A 74 12.83 8.88 -3.64
N ILE A 75 11.79 9.49 -4.20
CA ILE A 75 11.44 9.40 -5.61
C ILE A 75 12.49 10.13 -6.45
N GLN A 76 13.05 9.44 -7.44
CA GLN A 76 14.05 9.98 -8.36
C GLN A 76 13.67 9.59 -9.79
N PRO A 77 12.94 10.46 -10.51
CA PRO A 77 12.62 10.23 -11.91
C PRO A 77 13.87 10.13 -12.78
N VAL A 78 13.87 9.21 -13.75
CA VAL A 78 14.93 9.14 -14.79
C VAL A 78 14.98 10.43 -15.58
N ASP A 79 13.80 10.96 -15.91
CA ASP A 79 13.63 12.24 -16.59
C ASP A 79 13.07 13.27 -15.59
N PRO A 80 13.87 14.27 -15.16
CA PRO A 80 13.43 15.30 -14.21
C PRO A 80 12.27 16.17 -14.70
N MET A 81 12.04 16.23 -16.02
CA MET A 81 10.99 17.05 -16.64
C MET A 81 9.71 16.26 -16.93
N CYS A 82 9.70 14.96 -16.63
CA CYS A 82 8.58 14.04 -16.86
C CYS A 82 7.20 14.58 -16.41
N THR A 83 7.14 15.27 -15.27
CA THR A 83 5.89 15.81 -14.72
C THR A 83 5.36 17.03 -15.48
N THR A 84 6.18 17.68 -16.31
CA THR A 84 5.84 18.91 -17.04
C THR A 84 5.38 18.66 -18.46
N TYR A 85 5.57 17.43 -18.98
CA TYR A 85 5.11 17.10 -20.32
C TYR A 85 3.58 17.12 -20.41
N LYS A 86 3.09 17.53 -21.58
CA LYS A 86 1.66 17.47 -21.90
C LYS A 86 1.21 16.02 -22.01
N TYR A 87 0.00 15.74 -21.53
CA TYR A 87 -0.65 14.45 -21.74
C TYR A 87 -0.61 14.05 -23.22
N PHE A 88 -0.45 12.75 -23.47
CA PHE A 88 -0.39 12.13 -24.80
C PHE A 88 0.80 12.52 -25.69
N SER A 89 1.70 13.39 -25.24
CA SER A 89 2.95 13.64 -25.97
C SER A 89 3.85 12.40 -25.96
N SER A 90 4.69 12.24 -26.99
CA SER A 90 5.63 11.11 -27.05
C SER A 90 6.53 11.07 -25.81
N SER A 91 7.06 12.22 -25.38
CA SER A 91 7.90 12.33 -24.19
C SER A 91 7.15 11.94 -22.91
N PHE A 92 5.87 12.28 -22.80
CA PHE A 92 5.02 11.87 -21.67
C PHE A 92 4.87 10.34 -21.62
N ASN A 93 4.49 9.72 -22.74
CA ASN A 93 4.27 8.26 -22.79
C ASN A 93 5.58 7.46 -22.59
N THR A 94 6.73 8.03 -22.95
CA THR A 94 8.03 7.40 -22.72
C THR A 94 8.51 7.55 -21.28
N SER A 95 8.24 8.69 -20.63
CA SER A 95 8.77 9.00 -19.28
C SER A 95 7.80 8.69 -18.13
N VAL A 96 6.49 8.59 -18.38
CA VAL A 96 5.44 8.32 -17.36
C VAL A 96 4.91 6.89 -17.48
N ASN A 97 4.56 6.29 -16.34
CA ASN A 97 3.82 5.04 -16.30
C ASN A 97 2.35 5.27 -16.66
N ILE A 98 1.92 4.86 -17.86
CA ILE A 98 0.56 5.11 -18.36
C ILE A 98 -0.50 4.13 -17.85
N ALA A 99 -0.09 2.98 -17.29
CA ALA A 99 -1.02 1.97 -16.78
C ALA A 99 -1.68 2.45 -15.47
N GLY A 100 -2.98 2.19 -15.31
CA GLY A 100 -3.71 2.47 -14.08
C GLY A 100 -3.29 1.56 -12.92
N CYS A 101 -3.18 2.13 -11.71
CA CYS A 101 -2.73 1.37 -10.55
C CYS A 101 -3.75 0.35 -10.06
N ALA A 102 -5.04 0.53 -10.33
CA ALA A 102 -6.04 -0.40 -9.85
C ALA A 102 -5.89 -1.80 -10.46
N ASP A 103 -5.65 -1.87 -11.77
CA ASP A 103 -5.44 -3.12 -12.47
C ASP A 103 -4.11 -3.78 -12.08
N ARG A 104 -3.03 -2.99 -12.04
CA ARG A 104 -1.70 -3.46 -11.61
C ARG A 104 -1.70 -3.98 -10.17
N LEU A 105 -2.40 -3.30 -9.27
CA LEU A 105 -2.48 -3.73 -7.87
C LEU A 105 -3.30 -5.00 -7.71
N LEU A 106 -4.41 -5.15 -8.43
CA LEU A 106 -5.22 -6.37 -8.39
C LEU A 106 -4.45 -7.57 -8.93
N THR A 107 -3.81 -7.44 -10.10
CA THR A 107 -3.00 -8.51 -10.69
C THR A 107 -1.80 -8.87 -9.80
N TRP A 108 -1.19 -7.90 -9.13
CA TRP A 108 -0.15 -8.15 -8.12
C TRP A 108 -0.70 -8.91 -6.90
N LEU A 109 -1.84 -8.50 -6.36
CA LEU A 109 -2.48 -9.17 -5.22
C LEU A 109 -2.82 -10.62 -5.56
N GLU A 110 -3.43 -10.86 -6.72
CA GLU A 110 -3.76 -12.21 -7.19
C GLU A 110 -2.50 -13.07 -7.32
N SER A 111 -1.43 -12.53 -7.93
CA SER A 111 -0.14 -13.23 -8.05
C SER A 111 0.50 -13.57 -6.70
N LYS A 112 0.30 -12.74 -5.68
CA LYS A 112 0.91 -12.92 -4.34
C LYS A 112 -0.02 -13.56 -3.32
N THR A 113 -1.26 -13.87 -3.69
CA THR A 113 -2.27 -14.45 -2.78
C THR A 113 -1.79 -15.75 -2.15
N THR A 114 -1.10 -16.61 -2.90
CA THR A 114 -0.56 -17.87 -2.38
C THR A 114 0.43 -17.66 -1.22
N LEU A 115 1.27 -16.62 -1.29
CA LEU A 115 2.21 -16.30 -0.23
C LEU A 115 1.49 -15.87 1.05
N PHE A 116 0.48 -15.01 0.91
CA PHE A 116 -0.32 -14.55 2.05
C PHE A 116 -1.12 -15.69 2.69
N ALA A 117 -1.71 -16.55 1.85
CA ALA A 117 -2.43 -17.73 2.33
C ALA A 117 -1.51 -18.67 3.12
N ALA A 118 -0.31 -18.95 2.60
CA ALA A 118 0.67 -19.79 3.28
C ALA A 118 1.05 -19.25 4.67
N LEU A 119 1.39 -17.96 4.76
CA LEU A 119 1.71 -17.31 6.03
C LEU A 119 0.52 -17.34 7.01
N GLY A 120 -0.69 -17.14 6.50
CA GLY A 120 -1.91 -17.22 7.30
C GLY A 120 -2.12 -18.59 7.93
N PHE A 121 -1.95 -19.68 7.16
CA PHE A 121 -2.08 -21.03 7.69
C PHE A 121 -0.97 -21.40 8.67
N SER A 122 0.26 -20.96 8.44
CA SER A 122 1.35 -21.16 9.40
C SER A 122 1.03 -20.50 10.74
N PHE A 123 0.58 -19.25 10.71
CA PHE A 123 0.22 -18.52 11.92
C PHE A 123 -0.96 -19.17 12.66
N ALA A 124 -2.00 -19.60 11.94
CA ALA A 124 -3.10 -20.36 12.51
C ALA A 124 -2.63 -21.67 13.18
N GLY A 125 -1.69 -22.39 12.55
CA GLY A 125 -1.08 -23.59 13.13
C GLY A 125 -0.36 -23.30 14.45
N PHE A 126 0.44 -22.23 14.52
CA PHE A 126 1.10 -21.81 15.76
C PHE A 126 0.10 -21.41 16.86
N GLN A 127 -0.98 -20.71 16.50
CA GLN A 127 -2.05 -20.37 17.43
C GLN A 127 -2.72 -21.62 18.01
N MET A 128 -3.01 -22.62 17.18
CA MET A 128 -3.60 -23.88 17.63
C MET A 128 -2.70 -24.61 18.63
N ILE A 129 -1.39 -24.66 18.39
CA ILE A 129 -0.43 -25.24 19.34
C ILE A 129 -0.47 -24.48 20.68
N GLY A 130 -0.52 -23.15 20.64
CA GLY A 130 -0.61 -22.32 21.84
C GLY A 130 -1.88 -22.61 22.66
N ILE A 131 -3.03 -22.76 22.01
CA ILE A 131 -4.30 -23.11 22.66
C ILE A 131 -4.20 -24.50 23.31
N CYS A 132 -3.65 -25.49 22.60
CA CYS A 132 -3.47 -26.85 23.14
C CYS A 132 -2.57 -26.87 24.38
N LEU A 133 -1.42 -26.20 24.33
CA LEU A 133 -0.49 -26.12 25.46
C LEU A 133 -1.10 -25.40 26.67
N ALA A 134 -1.81 -24.28 26.43
CA ALA A 134 -2.51 -23.56 27.49
C ALA A 134 -3.61 -24.42 28.14
N GLY A 135 -4.37 -25.18 27.33
CA GLY A 135 -5.37 -26.11 27.83
C GLY A 135 -4.78 -27.22 28.70
N ILE A 136 -3.68 -27.84 28.26
CA ILE A 136 -2.96 -28.87 29.03
C ILE A 136 -2.45 -28.29 30.36
N LEU A 137 -1.84 -27.10 30.32
CA LEU A 137 -1.31 -26.44 31.52
C LEU A 137 -2.42 -26.10 32.52
N PHE A 138 -3.55 -25.57 32.06
CA PHE A 138 -4.69 -25.24 32.92
C PHE A 138 -5.24 -26.49 33.62
N HIS A 139 -5.39 -27.59 32.88
CA HIS A 139 -5.81 -28.86 33.45
C HIS A 139 -4.82 -29.37 34.52
N TYR A 140 -3.52 -29.29 34.24
CA TYR A 140 -2.49 -29.69 35.19
C TYR A 140 -2.52 -28.87 36.49
N ILE A 141 -2.65 -27.54 36.36
CA ILE A 141 -2.74 -26.64 37.52
C ILE A 141 -3.98 -26.96 38.37
N ASN A 142 -5.16 -27.11 37.76
CA ASN A 142 -6.39 -27.44 38.48
C ASN A 142 -6.29 -28.79 39.22
N THR A 143 -5.70 -29.79 38.58
CA THR A 143 -5.48 -31.11 39.18
C THR A 143 -4.52 -31.02 40.36
N TYR A 144 -3.45 -30.25 40.22
CA TYR A 144 -2.48 -30.01 41.29
C TYR A 144 -3.12 -29.31 42.51
N TYR A 145 -3.96 -28.29 42.28
CA TYR A 145 -4.70 -27.62 43.36
C TYR A 145 -5.70 -28.55 44.07
N TYR A 146 -6.42 -29.39 43.31
CA TYR A 146 -7.38 -30.34 43.88
C TYR A 146 -6.71 -31.36 44.81
N ILE A 147 -5.58 -31.95 44.40
CA ILE A 147 -4.86 -32.96 45.19
C ILE A 147 -4.23 -32.33 46.46
N ARG A 148 -3.83 -31.05 46.42
CA ARG A 148 -3.20 -30.36 47.55
C ARG A 148 -4.19 -29.80 48.59
N GLY A 149 -5.50 -29.99 48.39
CA GLY A 149 -6.53 -29.71 49.40
C GLY A 149 -6.68 -28.24 49.82
N ARG A 150 -6.14 -27.28 49.05
CA ARG A 150 -6.34 -25.83 49.31
C ARG A 150 -7.24 -25.22 48.24
N PRO A 151 -8.45 -24.73 48.59
CA PRO A 151 -9.33 -24.09 47.62
C PRO A 151 -8.72 -22.76 47.12
N VAL A 152 -8.84 -22.51 45.82
CA VAL A 152 -8.49 -21.22 45.22
C VAL A 152 -9.60 -20.23 45.57
N ILE A 153 -9.33 -19.27 46.44
CA ILE A 153 -10.20 -18.10 46.61
C ILE A 153 -9.92 -17.17 45.42
N LEU A 154 -10.69 -17.34 44.34
CA LEU A 154 -10.80 -16.34 43.28
C LEU A 154 -11.66 -15.20 43.83
N ASN A 155 -11.03 -14.22 44.47
CA ASN A 155 -11.69 -12.93 44.69
C ASN A 155 -11.70 -12.19 43.35
N GLY A 156 -12.92 -11.95 42.85
CA GLY A 156 -13.17 -11.04 41.75
C GLY A 156 -12.92 -9.58 42.13
#